data_AF-A0A560W6I0-F1
#
_entry.id   AF-A0A560W6I0-F1
#
_cell.length_a   1.000
_cell.length_b   1.000
_cell.length_c   1.000
_cell.angle_alpha   90.00
_cell.angle_beta   90.00
_cell.angle_gamma   90.00
#
_symmetry.space_group_name_H-M   'P 1'
#
loop_
_entity.id
_entity.type
_entity.pdbx_description
1 polymer ?
#
loop_
_entity_poly.entity_id
_entity_poly.type
_entity_poly.pdbx_seq_one_letter_code
_entity_poly.pdbx_strand_id
1 'polypeptide(L)'
;MRKATAMPSLGPMEIILILVVILLLFGFKKLPDAARSLGKSARVFKSEVNEMKEEDRQREEARRTREQGTLSGSAPTGSTSTTRSEPVRDTEQHAADGNAMIDESRPRTDNQSGPVS
;
A
#
# COMPACT_ATOMS: atom_id res chain seq x y z
N MET A 1 44.79 -36.41 -33.01
CA MET A 1 43.47 -35.76 -33.15
C MET A 1 42.95 -35.45 -31.75
N ARG A 2 43.11 -34.22 -31.25
CA ARG A 2 42.60 -33.86 -29.93
C ARG A 2 41.10 -33.56 -30.07
N LYS A 3 40.26 -34.42 -29.51
CA LYS A 3 38.83 -34.11 -29.32
C LYS A 3 38.77 -32.96 -28.31
N ALA A 4 38.46 -31.77 -28.79
CA ALA A 4 38.13 -30.65 -27.91
C ALA A 4 36.89 -31.06 -27.13
N THR A 5 37.06 -31.34 -25.84
CA THR A 5 35.94 -31.49 -24.93
C THR A 5 35.33 -30.10 -24.84
N ALA A 6 34.15 -29.95 -25.44
CA ALA A 6 33.39 -28.72 -25.42
C ALA A 6 33.22 -28.30 -23.96
N MET A 7 33.56 -27.05 -23.65
CA MET A 7 33.07 -26.42 -22.45
C MET A 7 31.54 -26.58 -22.47
N PRO A 8 30.91 -27.10 -21.41
CA PRO A 8 29.45 -27.24 -21.38
C PRO A 8 28.87 -25.82 -21.43
N SER A 9 28.53 -25.39 -22.64
CA SER A 9 27.73 -24.20 -22.84
C SER A 9 26.36 -24.54 -22.27
N LEU A 10 25.95 -23.78 -21.25
CA LEU A 10 24.57 -23.83 -20.75
C LEU A 10 23.65 -23.36 -21.86
N GLY A 11 23.32 -24.30 -22.74
CA GLY A 11 22.42 -24.08 -23.85
C GLY A 11 20.98 -24.01 -23.36
N PRO A 12 20.06 -23.57 -24.24
CA PRO A 12 18.63 -23.58 -23.93
C PRO A 12 18.12 -24.92 -23.40
N MET A 13 18.69 -26.05 -23.87
CA MET A 13 18.33 -27.39 -23.42
C MET A 13 18.69 -27.65 -21.94
N GLU A 14 19.85 -27.20 -21.48
CA GLU A 14 20.26 -27.33 -20.07
C GLU A 14 19.35 -26.53 -19.15
N ILE A 15 18.98 -25.31 -19.57
CA ILE A 15 18.07 -24.45 -18.81
C ILE A 15 16.69 -25.10 -18.69
N ILE A 16 16.18 -25.71 -19.76
CA ILE A 16 14.91 -26.45 -19.74
C ILE A 16 15.01 -27.63 -18.77
N LEU A 17 16.11 -28.39 -18.78
CA LEU A 17 16.29 -29.53 -17.88
C LEU A 17 16.28 -29.08 -16.40
N ILE A 18 17.00 -28.01 -16.07
CA ILE A 18 17.02 -27.44 -14.71
C ILE A 18 15.63 -26.97 -14.30
N LEU A 19 14.91 -26.28 -15.20
CA LEU A 19 13.53 -25.88 -14.95
C LEU A 19 12.66 -27.09 -14.65
N VAL A 20 12.73 -28.16 -15.45
CA VAL A 20 11.96 -29.39 -15.21
C VAL A 20 12.26 -29.96 -13.82
N VAL A 21 13.53 -30.02 -13.40
CA VAL A 21 13.91 -30.48 -12.05
C VAL A 21 13.30 -29.59 -10.96
N ILE A 22 13.37 -28.27 -11.10
CA ILE A 22 12.76 -27.32 -10.14
C ILE A 22 11.24 -27.50 -10.11
N LEU A 23 10.60 -27.68 -11.27
CA LEU A 23 9.15 -27.95 -11.36
C LEU A 23 8.77 -29.27 -10.69
N LEU A 24 9.62 -30.30 -10.72
CA LEU A 24 9.37 -31.56 -10.03
C LEU A 24 9.51 -31.43 -8.50
N LEU A 25 10.50 -30.67 -8.02
CA LEU A 25 10.75 -30.46 -6.60
C LEU A 25 9.70 -29.54 -5.94
N PHE A 26 9.39 -28.42 -6.60
CA PHE A 26 8.50 -27.39 -6.05
C PHE A 26 7.06 -27.48 -6.59
N GLY A 27 6.86 -28.09 -7.76
CA GLY A 27 5.57 -28.16 -8.44
C GLY A 27 5.33 -26.97 -9.39
N PHE A 28 4.69 -27.24 -10.53
CA PHE A 28 4.33 -26.23 -11.54
C PHE A 28 3.43 -25.10 -11.00
N LYS A 29 2.69 -25.34 -9.90
CA LYS A 29 1.81 -24.35 -9.28
C LYS A 29 2.54 -23.40 -8.31
N LYS A 30 3.70 -23.79 -7.76
CA LYS A 30 4.44 -22.98 -6.78
C LYS A 30 5.37 -21.94 -7.41
N LEU A 31 5.95 -22.25 -8.57
CA LEU A 31 6.74 -21.29 -9.35
C LEU A 31 5.98 -19.99 -9.72
N PRO A 32 4.80 -20.05 -10.37
CA PRO A 32 4.07 -18.85 -10.75
C PRO A 32 3.53 -18.10 -9.53
N ASP A 33 3.19 -18.81 -8.46
CA ASP A 33 2.71 -18.21 -7.22
C ASP A 33 3.83 -17.43 -6.50
N ALA A 34 5.00 -18.05 -6.35
CA ALA A 34 6.19 -17.41 -5.80
C ALA A 34 6.67 -16.22 -6.66
N ALA A 35 6.66 -16.37 -7.98
CA ALA A 35 7.00 -15.28 -8.89
C ALA A 35 6.02 -14.09 -8.76
N ARG A 36 4.72 -14.37 -8.61
CA ARG A 36 3.70 -13.33 -8.41
C ARG A 36 3.86 -12.62 -7.06
N SER A 37 4.12 -13.34 -5.97
CA SER A 37 4.33 -12.72 -4.66
C SER A 37 5.62 -11.90 -4.63
N LEU A 38 6.73 -12.45 -5.14
CA LEU A 38 8.01 -11.73 -5.27
C LEU A 38 7.88 -10.51 -6.19
N GLY A 39 7.14 -10.63 -7.30
CA GLY A 39 6.92 -9.53 -8.24
C GLY A 39 6.13 -8.37 -7.62
N LYS A 40 5.14 -8.66 -6.77
CA LYS A 40 4.42 -7.62 -6.02
C LYS A 40 5.35 -6.87 -5.06
N SER A 41 6.13 -7.60 -4.26
CA SER A 41 7.11 -6.98 -3.33
C SER A 41 8.20 -6.20 -4.07
N ALA A 42 8.72 -6.75 -5.17
CA ALA A 42 9.72 -6.09 -6.00
C ALA A 42 9.19 -4.82 -6.67
N ARG A 43 7.90 -4.78 -7.04
CA ARG A 43 7.28 -3.57 -7.62
C ARG A 43 7.20 -2.44 -6.60
N VAL A 44 6.77 -2.73 -5.37
CA VAL A 44 6.69 -1.72 -4.29
C VAL A 44 8.08 -1.22 -3.93
N PHE A 45 9.05 -2.13 -3.77
CA PHE A 45 10.43 -1.75 -3.54
C PHE A 45 11.01 -0.88 -4.66
N LYS A 46 10.72 -1.22 -5.93
CA LYS A 46 11.17 -0.44 -7.09
C LYS A 46 10.56 0.97 -7.11
N SER A 47 9.28 1.13 -6.73
CA SER A 47 8.65 2.45 -6.64
C SER A 47 9.25 3.30 -5.53
N GLU A 48 9.40 2.74 -4.33
CA GLU A 48 10.02 3.47 -3.20
C GLU A 48 11.46 3.90 -3.52
N VAL A 49 12.26 2.99 -4.09
CA VAL A 49 13.64 3.31 -4.49
C VAL A 49 13.70 4.37 -5.58
N ASN A 50 12.74 4.39 -6.51
CA ASN A 50 12.70 5.42 -7.55
C ASN A 50 12.25 6.77 -7.00
N GLU A 51 11.30 6.79 -6.07
CA GLU A 51 10.82 8.01 -5.40
C GLU A 51 11.96 8.66 -4.60
N MET A 52 12.71 7.87 -3.82
CA MET A 52 13.90 8.36 -3.11
C MET A 52 14.93 9.00 -4.05
N LYS A 53 15.20 8.36 -5.20
CA LYS A 53 16.14 8.90 -6.20
C LYS A 53 15.65 10.20 -6.83
N GLU A 54 14.34 10.35 -6.98
CA GLU A 54 13.73 11.55 -7.55
C GLU A 54 13.71 12.70 -6.53
N GLU A 55 13.40 12.40 -5.26
CA GLU A 55 13.51 13.35 -4.15
C GLU A 55 14.95 13.86 -3.99
N ASP A 56 15.94 12.97 -4.05
CA ASP A 56 17.36 13.34 -3.99
C ASP A 56 17.74 14.31 -5.12
N ARG A 57 17.28 14.05 -6.35
CA ARG A 57 17.47 14.95 -7.50
C ARG A 57 16.80 16.29 -7.29
N GLN A 58 15.55 16.33 -6.85
CA GLN A 58 14.84 17.58 -6.57
C GLN A 58 15.49 18.36 -5.43
N ARG A 59 16.03 17.67 -4.42
CA ARG A 59 16.82 18.31 -3.34
C ARG A 59 18.11 18.92 -3.85
N GLU A 60 18.81 18.24 -4.75
CA GLU A 60 20.01 18.77 -5.39
C GLU A 60 19.70 19.98 -6.27
N GLU A 61 18.61 19.93 -7.05
CA GLU A 61 18.17 21.06 -7.88
C GLU A 61 17.74 22.26 -7.03
N ALA A 62 16.94 22.03 -5.97
CA ALA A 62 16.54 23.08 -5.04
C ALA A 62 17.74 23.71 -4.31
N ARG A 63 18.78 22.93 -3.99
CA ARG A 63 20.04 23.46 -3.43
C ARG A 63 20.79 24.34 -4.43
N ARG A 64 20.90 23.92 -5.69
CA ARG A 64 21.54 24.72 -6.77
C ARG A 64 20.79 26.02 -7.02
N THR A 65 19.45 26.01 -7.02
CA THR A 65 18.63 27.22 -7.15
C THR A 65 18.77 28.15 -5.94
N ARG A 66 18.87 27.59 -4.72
CA ARG A 66 19.03 28.40 -3.49
C ARG A 66 20.42 29.04 -3.38
N GLU A 67 21.47 28.38 -3.88
CA GLU A 67 22.84 28.92 -3.91
C GLU A 67 23.02 30.04 -4.96
N GLN A 68 22.16 30.12 -5.99
CA GLN A 68 22.17 31.21 -6.98
C GLN A 68 21.25 32.40 -6.61
N GLY A 69 20.47 32.32 -5.52
CA GLY A 69 19.44 33.32 -5.17
C GLY A 69 19.71 34.20 -3.93
N THR A 70 20.85 34.07 -3.25
CA THR A 70 21.10 34.80 -1.98
C THR A 70 21.63 36.22 -2.16
N LEU A 71 20.84 37.12 -2.74
CA LEU A 71 20.96 38.58 -2.58
C LEU A 71 19.57 39.26 -2.60
N SER A 72 18.58 38.75 -1.86
CA SER A 72 17.43 39.58 -1.43
C SER A 72 16.51 38.87 -0.44
N GLY A 73 16.20 39.53 0.68
CA GLY A 73 14.91 39.34 1.35
C GLY A 73 14.91 38.62 2.70
N SER A 74 15.31 39.34 3.74
CA SER A 74 14.55 39.56 4.99
C SER A 74 13.85 38.38 5.69
N ALA A 75 14.30 38.12 6.92
CA ALA A 75 13.59 37.36 7.94
C ALA A 75 12.20 37.94 8.27
N PRO A 76 11.26 37.10 8.73
CA PRO A 76 10.27 37.51 9.70
C PRO A 76 10.53 36.86 11.06
N THR A 77 10.70 37.76 12.02
CA THR A 77 10.61 37.61 13.47
C THR A 77 9.40 36.79 13.91
N GLY A 78 9.56 36.08 15.03
CA GLY A 78 8.56 35.21 15.61
C GLY A 78 7.20 35.85 15.92
N SER A 79 6.19 34.98 16.01
CA SER A 79 4.90 35.26 16.64
C SER A 79 4.46 34.01 17.40
N THR A 80 4.64 34.09 18.70
CA THR A 80 3.99 33.25 19.70
C THR A 80 2.61 33.86 19.99
N SER A 81 1.53 33.16 19.69
CA SER A 81 0.21 33.31 20.32
C SER A 81 -0.64 32.07 19.97
N THR A 82 -0.85 31.16 20.93
CA THR A 82 -1.99 31.17 21.88
C THR A 82 -3.26 30.56 21.27
N THR A 83 -3.57 29.36 21.75
CA THR A 83 -4.92 28.86 22.07
C THR A 83 -5.89 28.56 20.93
N ARG A 84 -6.14 27.25 20.71
CA ARG A 84 -7.52 26.74 20.75
C ARG A 84 -7.56 25.27 21.12
N SER A 85 -7.95 25.04 22.37
CA SER A 85 -8.36 23.76 22.93
C SER A 85 -9.77 23.40 22.41
N GLU A 86 -10.00 22.08 22.31
CA GLU A 86 -11.28 21.36 22.34
C GLU A 86 -12.16 21.32 21.06
N PRO A 87 -12.97 20.26 20.82
CA PRO A 87 -13.28 19.11 21.69
C PRO A 87 -13.20 17.71 21.02
N VAL A 88 -12.98 16.71 21.87
CA VAL A 88 -13.27 15.28 21.63
C VAL A 88 -14.75 15.09 21.30
N ARG A 89 -15.05 14.38 20.20
CA ARG A 89 -16.37 13.76 19.95
C ARG A 89 -16.19 12.39 19.29
N ASP A 90 -16.54 11.38 20.10
CA ASP A 90 -17.29 10.19 19.73
C ASP A 90 -16.62 9.21 18.76
N THR A 91 -15.80 8.34 19.35
CA THR A 91 -15.62 6.97 18.86
C THR A 91 -16.83 6.16 19.31
N GLU A 92 -17.85 6.05 18.47
CA GLU A 92 -18.85 4.98 18.62
C GLU A 92 -19.53 4.67 17.28
N GLN A 93 -19.66 3.37 17.01
CA GLN A 93 -20.65 2.74 16.14
C GLN A 93 -20.43 2.79 14.62
N HIS A 94 -19.55 1.90 14.16
CA HIS A 94 -19.83 1.08 12.96
C HIS A 94 -19.21 -0.30 13.14
N ALA A 95 -19.87 -1.14 13.92
CA ALA A 95 -19.62 -2.57 13.94
C ALA A 95 -20.96 -3.31 14.03
N ALA A 96 -21.19 -4.16 13.04
CA ALA A 96 -22.12 -5.28 13.03
C ALA A 96 -23.60 -4.96 13.24
N ASP A 97 -24.37 -4.97 12.15
CA ASP A 97 -25.73 -5.51 12.25
C ASP A 97 -25.99 -6.50 11.12
N GLY A 98 -25.66 -7.75 11.46
CA GLY A 98 -26.05 -8.93 10.71
C GLY A 98 -27.43 -9.36 11.17
N ASN A 99 -28.39 -9.17 10.29
CA ASN A 99 -29.62 -9.94 10.12
C ASN A 99 -29.79 -11.18 11.04
N ALA A 100 -30.41 -11.01 12.21
CA ALA A 100 -31.05 -12.07 13.02
C ALA A 100 -31.95 -11.42 14.09
N MET A 101 -33.27 -11.38 13.91
CA MET A 101 -34.18 -12.42 14.40
C MET A 101 -34.39 -12.40 15.92
N ILE A 102 -35.38 -11.61 16.37
CA ILE A 102 -36.23 -11.79 17.57
C ILE A 102 -37.48 -10.91 17.35
N ASP A 103 -38.61 -11.46 16.92
CA ASP A 103 -39.73 -11.87 17.77
C ASP A 103 -39.94 -10.99 19.01
N GLU A 104 -40.82 -9.99 18.91
CA GLU A 104 -41.60 -9.57 20.07
C GLU A 104 -42.99 -9.08 19.64
N SER A 105 -43.98 -9.82 20.12
CA SER A 105 -45.39 -9.67 19.82
C SER A 105 -46.06 -8.58 20.68
N ARG A 106 -47.08 -7.92 20.09
CA ARG A 106 -48.25 -7.22 20.70
C ARG A 106 -48.13 -5.68 20.89
N PRO A 107 -49.26 -4.96 21.00
CA PRO A 107 -50.40 -4.92 20.06
C PRO A 107 -50.70 -3.47 19.62
N ARG A 108 -51.30 -3.30 18.43
CA ARG A 108 -51.98 -2.03 18.07
C ARG A 108 -53.25 -1.90 18.92
N THR A 109 -53.25 -0.98 19.87
CA THR A 109 -54.46 -0.45 20.52
C THR A 109 -54.39 1.06 20.39
N ASP A 110 -55.03 1.63 19.37
CA ASP A 110 -56.33 2.30 19.53
C ASP A 110 -56.28 3.35 20.65
N ASN A 111 -55.70 4.52 20.35
CA ASN A 111 -55.94 5.72 21.14
C ASN A 111 -57.10 6.46 20.49
N GLN A 112 -58.27 6.00 20.89
CA GLN A 112 -59.61 6.41 20.50
C GLN A 112 -59.73 7.95 20.51
N SER A 113 -59.92 8.51 19.31
CA SER A 113 -60.37 9.87 19.13
C SER A 113 -61.85 9.93 19.48
N GLY A 114 -62.22 10.78 20.42
CA GLY A 114 -63.60 11.18 20.63
C GLY A 114 -63.64 12.53 21.33
N PRO A 115 -63.94 13.63 20.61
CA PRO A 115 -64.62 14.76 21.21
C PRO A 115 -66.14 14.52 21.08
N VAL A 116 -66.93 14.80 22.12
CA VAL A 116 -68.14 15.66 22.07
C VAL A 116 -69.00 15.49 23.33
N SER A 117 -69.36 16.66 23.88
CA SER A 117 -70.55 17.01 24.69
C SER A 117 -70.79 16.34 26.05
#